data_AF-A0A803YPA3-F1
#
_entry.id   AF-A0A803YPA3-F1
#
_cell.length_a   1.000
_cell.length_b   1.000
_cell.length_c   1.000
_cell.angle_alpha   90.00
_cell.angle_beta   90.00
_cell.angle_gamma   90.00
#
_symmetry.space_group_name_H-M   'P 1'
#
loop_
_entity.id
_entity.type
_entity.pdbx_description
1 polymer ?
#
loop_
_entity_poly.entity_id
_entity_poly.type
_entity_poly.pdbx_seq_one_letter_code
_entity_poly.pdbx_strand_id
1 'polypeptide(L)' 'MLKFQETAKHVSVSSSNSACSDAAIARRYTIQRKLGNGSFGSVYLVSDKKAKQGDEL' A
#
# COMPACT_ATOMS: atom_id res chain seq x y z
N MET A 1 -25.06 32.06 -2.63
CA MET A 1 -24.61 30.66 -2.49
C MET A 1 -23.41 30.47 -3.41
N LEU A 2 -22.18 30.50 -2.89
CA LEU A 2 -20.99 30.28 -3.71
C LEU A 2 -20.87 28.78 -4.00
N LYS A 3 -20.96 28.40 -5.27
CA LYS A 3 -20.68 27.03 -5.70
C LYS A 3 -19.18 26.83 -5.72
N PHE A 4 -18.67 26.13 -4.72
CA PHE A 4 -17.30 25.64 -4.72
C PHE A 4 -17.14 24.65 -5.88
N GLN A 5 -16.29 24.98 -6.85
CA GLN A 5 -15.87 24.09 -7.92
C GLN A 5 -14.52 23.50 -7.52
N GLU A 6 -14.55 22.28 -7.00
CA GLU A 6 -13.35 21.50 -6.73
C GLU A 6 -12.65 21.22 -8.07
N THR A 7 -11.50 21.87 -8.30
CA THR A 7 -10.68 21.59 -9.47
C THR A 7 -9.99 20.26 -9.23
N ALA A 8 -10.61 19.17 -9.68
CA ALA A 8 -9.96 17.88 -9.77
C ALA A 8 -8.81 17.99 -10.79
N LYS A 9 -7.64 18.41 -10.30
CA LYS A 9 -6.39 18.17 -11.01
C LYS A 9 -6.24 16.65 -11.00
N HIS A 10 -6.68 16.02 -12.08
CA HIS A 10 -6.50 14.61 -12.35
C HIS A 10 -4.99 14.37 -12.51
N VAL A 11 -4.29 14.34 -11.38
CA VAL A 11 -3.00 13.68 -11.28
C VAL A 11 -3.36 12.23 -11.47
N SER A 12 -3.23 11.76 -12.70
CA SER A 12 -3.00 10.37 -13.01
C SER A 12 -1.73 10.01 -12.25
N VAL A 13 -1.91 9.67 -10.97
CA VAL A 13 -0.92 8.94 -10.20
C VAL A 13 -0.71 7.71 -11.05
N SER A 14 0.42 7.65 -11.74
CA SER A 14 0.90 6.39 -12.29
C SER A 14 0.92 5.48 -11.08
N SER A 15 -0.07 4.59 -10.98
CA SER A 15 0.04 3.39 -10.20
C SER A 15 1.22 2.68 -10.84
N SER A 16 2.42 3.02 -10.38
CA SER A 16 3.59 2.20 -10.52
C SER A 16 3.16 0.91 -9.85
N ASN A 17 2.61 0.00 -10.65
CA ASN A 17 2.60 -1.41 -10.38
C ASN A 17 4.07 -1.77 -10.33
N SER A 18 4.75 -1.38 -9.25
CA SER A 18 6.07 -1.83 -8.92
C SER A 18 5.87 -3.32 -8.74
N ALA A 19 6.23 -4.06 -9.78
CA ALA A 19 6.31 -5.52 -9.81
C ALA A 19 7.45 -5.97 -8.88
N CYS A 20 7.45 -5.46 -7.64
CA CYS A 20 8.31 -5.85 -6.56
C CYS A 20 7.46 -6.63 -5.58
N SER A 21 6.83 -7.70 -6.09
CA SER A 21 6.31 -8.80 -5.28
C SER A 21 7.39 -9.43 -4.38
N ASP A 22 8.67 -9.11 -4.62
CA ASP A 22 9.81 -9.61 -3.85
C ASP A 22 10.60 -8.53 -3.09
N ALA A 23 10.06 -7.31 -2.94
CA ALA A 23 10.64 -6.35 -2.01
C ALA A 23 10.38 -6.81 -0.56
N ALA A 24 11.34 -7.53 0.02
CA ALA A 24 11.30 -7.86 1.43
C ALA A 24 11.46 -6.57 2.27
N ILE A 25 10.36 -6.08 2.85
CA ILE A 25 10.37 -4.91 3.74
C ILE A 25 11.12 -5.28 5.01
N ALA A 26 12.15 -4.50 5.34
CA ALA A 26 13.01 -4.70 6.50
C ALA A 26 13.58 -6.13 6.59
N ARG A 27 13.72 -6.84 5.45
CA ARG A 27 14.14 -8.24 5.35
C ARG A 27 13.29 -9.23 6.18
N ARG A 28 12.12 -8.80 6.65
CA ARG A 28 11.24 -9.56 7.54
C ARG A 28 9.87 -9.80 6.90
N TYR A 29 9.31 -8.79 6.26
CA TYR A 29 7.97 -8.86 5.70
C TYR A 29 8.03 -9.00 4.19
N THR A 30 7.30 -9.96 3.63
CA THR A 30 7.16 -10.14 2.18
C THR A 30 5.79 -9.66 1.75
N ILE A 31 5.74 -8.75 0.77
CA ILE A 31 4.48 -8.18 0.29
C ILE A 31 3.73 -9.23 -0.51
N GLN A 32 2.50 -9.53 -0.11
CA GLN A 32 1.62 -10.42 -0.88
C GLN A 32 0.79 -9.63 -1.89
N ARG A 33 0.03 -8.62 -1.43
CA ARG A 33 -0.83 -7.80 -2.29
C ARG A 33 -1.18 -6.45 -1.66
N LYS A 34 -1.52 -5.49 -2.50
CA LYS A 34 -2.11 -4.21 -2.07
C LYS A 34 -3.57 -4.40 -1.63
N LEU A 35 -3.92 -3.81 -0.50
CA LEU A 35 -5.28 -3.79 0.04
C LEU A 35 -6.02 -2.49 -0.30
N GLY A 36 -5.30 -1.36 -0.35
CA GLY A 36 -5.90 -0.08 -0.70
C GLY A 36 -4.91 1.08 -0.75
N ASN A 37 -5.39 2.24 -1.14
CA ASN A 37 -4.68 3.51 -1.09
C ASN A 37 -5.58 4.60 -0.51
N GLY A 38 -4.98 5.47 0.29
CA GLY A 38 -5.56 6.70 0.76
C GLY A 38 -4.56 7.85 0.58
N SER A 39 -4.99 9.05 0.96
CA SER A 39 -4.13 10.24 0.95
C SER A 39 -2.85 10.07 1.79
N PHE A 40 -2.92 9.29 2.86
CA PHE A 40 -1.80 9.04 3.78
C PHE A 40 -0.82 7.96 3.30
N GLY A 41 -1.19 7.15 2.31
CA GLY A 41 -0.33 6.07 1.83
C GLY A 41 -1.08 4.87 1.29
N SER A 42 -0.35 3.77 1.10
CA SER A 42 -0.89 2.49 0.62
C SER A 42 -0.80 1.42 1.68
N VAL A 43 -1.84 0.59 1.77
CA VAL A 43 -1.94 -0.53 2.72
C VAL A 43 -1.71 -1.83 1.97
N TYR A 44 -0.93 -2.73 2.57
CA TYR A 44 -0.53 -3.99 1.96
C TYR A 44 -0.75 -5.16 2.93
N LEU A 45 -1.14 -6.29 2.37
CA LEU A 45 -1.07 -7.59 3.03
C LEU A 45 0.35 -8.12 2.92
N VAL A 46 0.94 -8.56 4.03
CA VAL A 46 2.31 -9.06 4.10
C VAL A 46 2.38 -10.38 4.85
N SER A 47 3.35 -11.23 4.48
CA SER A 47 3.77 -12.37 5.30
C SER A 47 4.97 -11.99 6.16
N ASP A 48 4.93 -12.27 7.46
CA ASP A 48 6.09 -12.14 8.34
C ASP A 48 6.94 -13.42 8.29
N LYS A 49 8.15 -13.33 7.72
CA LYS A 49 9.10 -14.46 7.64
C LYS A 49 9.69 -14.85 9.01
N LYS A 50 9.54 -13.99 10.02
CA LYS A 50 10.14 -14.14 11.34
C LYS A 50 9.11 -14.41 12.44
N ALA A 51 7.82 -14.44 12.10
CA ALA A 51 6.77 -14.83 13.02
C ALA A 51 6.94 -16.32 13.37
N LYS A 52 7.00 -16.63 14.66
CA LYS A 52 6.97 -18.01 15.14
C LYS A 52 5.53 -18.48 15.25
N GLN A 53 5.31 -19.79 15.12
CA GLN A 53 4.02 -20.43 15.36
C GLN A 53 3.58 -20.09 16.81
N GLY A 54 2.66 -19.13 16.96
CA GLY A 54 2.21 -18.61 18.26
C GLY A 54 2.19 -17.08 18.38
N ASP A 55 2.87 -16.35 17.49
CA ASP A 55 2.82 -14.87 17.41
C ASP A 55 1.88 -14.42 16.27
N GLU A 56 0.71 -15.04 16.16
CA GLU A 56 -0.35 -14.51 15.28
C GLU A 56 -0.93 -13.26 15.93
N LEU A 57 -0.90 -12.14 15.20
CA LEU A 57 -1.46 -10.84 15.60
C LEU A 57 -3.00 -10.88 15.64
#